data_AF-A0AAF3EWF8-F1
#
_entry.id   AF-A0AAF3EWF8-F1
#
_cell.length_a   1.000
_cell.length_b   1.000
_cell.length_c   1.000
_cell.angle_alpha   90.00
_cell.angle_beta   90.00
_cell.angle_gamma   90.00
#
_symmetry.space_group_name_H-M   'P 1'
#
loop_
_entity.id
_entity.type
_entity.pdbx_description
1 polymer ?
#
loop_
_entity_poly.entity_id
_entity_poly.type
_entity_poly.pdbx_seq_one_letter_code
_entity_poly.pdbx_strand_id
1 'polypeptide(L)'
;MILWLSTCGDPRLWNRLGATLANGDRTAEAVSAYREALSRYPAYVRARFNLGISCMHLASHREAVEHFVMALELQKGEKQTSSIWNTMRSAILRLPLGMGDDILRAADTRDVLQVRQALERVSS
;
A
#
# COMPACT_ATOMS: atom_id res chain seq x y z
N MET A 1 27.91 -28.30 -10.79
CA MET A 1 28.15 -28.02 -9.37
C MET A 1 28.52 -26.54 -9.28
N ILE A 2 27.72 -25.56 -8.85
CA ILE A 2 26.45 -25.49 -8.14
C ILE A 2 25.83 -24.11 -8.47
N LEU A 3 24.56 -24.07 -8.87
CA LEU A 3 23.74 -22.87 -9.00
C LEU A 3 23.27 -22.42 -7.59
N TRP A 4 24.10 -21.68 -6.86
CA TRP A 4 23.61 -20.82 -5.77
C TRP A 4 24.03 -19.40 -6.13
N LEU A 5 23.05 -18.53 -6.40
CA LEU A 5 23.04 -17.06 -6.16
C LEU A 5 21.96 -16.31 -6.98
N SER A 6 21.08 -16.98 -7.73
CA SER A 6 19.94 -16.28 -8.37
C SER A 6 18.69 -16.13 -7.48
N THR A 7 18.74 -16.51 -6.21
CA THR A 7 17.62 -16.29 -5.26
C THR A 7 17.59 -14.88 -4.67
N CYS A 8 18.65 -14.08 -4.80
CA CYS A 8 18.74 -12.72 -4.26
C CYS A 8 18.10 -11.69 -5.21
N GLY A 9 16.82 -11.83 -5.55
CA GLY A 9 16.22 -10.93 -6.53
C GLY A 9 14.72 -11.00 -6.74
N ASP A 10 14.06 -12.11 -6.38
CA ASP A 10 12.65 -12.27 -6.72
C ASP A 10 11.76 -11.45 -5.78
N PRO A 11 11.09 -10.38 -6.27
CA PRO A 11 10.19 -9.57 -5.44
C PRO A 11 9.04 -10.40 -4.85
N ARG A 12 8.67 -11.53 -5.49
CA ARG A 12 7.62 -12.43 -4.99
C ARG A 12 8.03 -13.14 -3.70
N LEU A 13 9.31 -13.46 -3.54
CA LEU A 13 9.82 -14.09 -2.32
C LEU A 13 9.80 -13.10 -1.15
N TRP A 14 10.25 -11.87 -1.40
CA TRP A 14 10.17 -10.78 -0.42
C TRP A 14 8.72 -10.46 -0.01
N ASN A 15 7.79 -10.44 -0.97
CA ASN A 15 6.37 -10.28 -0.66
C ASN A 15 5.80 -11.45 0.17
N ARG A 16 6.20 -12.70 -0.10
CA ARG A 16 5.79 -13.86 0.70
C ARG A 16 6.36 -13.79 2.11
N LEU A 17 7.63 -13.43 2.25
CA LEU A 17 8.27 -13.21 3.55
C LEU A 17 7.52 -12.13 4.35
N GLY A 18 7.21 -10.99 3.72
CA GLY A 18 6.42 -9.94 4.36
C GLY A 18 5.06 -10.43 4.83
N ALA A 19 4.36 -11.23 4.02
CA ALA A 19 3.06 -11.80 4.40
C ALA A 19 3.18 -12.78 5.57
N THR A 20 4.20 -13.63 5.58
CA THR A 20 4.48 -14.55 6.69
C THR A 20 4.81 -13.79 7.97
N LEU A 21 5.61 -12.73 7.90
CA LEU A 21 5.97 -11.89 9.05
C LEU A 21 4.73 -11.16 9.61
N ALA A 22 3.90 -10.59 8.74
CA ALA A 22 2.67 -9.90 9.14
C ALA A 22 1.68 -10.85 9.84
N ASN A 23 1.55 -12.09 9.35
CA ASN A 23 0.69 -13.11 9.96
C ASN A 23 1.21 -13.61 11.33
N GLY A 24 2.50 -13.39 11.62
CA GLY A 24 3.11 -13.70 12.92
C GLY A 24 3.28 -12.48 13.81
N ASP A 25 2.46 -11.44 13.61
CA ASP A 25 2.48 -10.16 14.35
C ASP A 25 3.78 -9.35 14.26
N ARG A 26 4.72 -9.74 13.40
CA ARG A 26 6.01 -9.06 13.15
C ARG A 26 5.84 -7.97 12.08
N THR A 27 4.88 -7.08 12.27
CA THR A 27 4.45 -6.09 11.26
C THR A 27 5.57 -5.15 10.82
N ALA A 28 6.43 -4.69 11.73
CA ALA A 28 7.54 -3.80 11.39
C ALA A 28 8.56 -4.48 10.44
N GLU A 29 8.80 -5.78 10.62
CA GLU A 29 9.70 -6.55 9.76
C GLU A 29 9.03 -6.86 8.42
N ALA A 30 7.71 -7.06 8.41
CA ALA A 30 6.93 -7.21 7.19
C ALA A 30 7.06 -5.97 6.28
N VAL A 31 7.01 -4.76 6.86
CA VAL A 31 7.25 -3.50 6.14
C VAL A 31 8.60 -3.52 5.42
N SER A 32 9.67 -3.91 6.12
CA SER A 32 11.01 -4.02 5.52
C SER A 32 11.04 -5.01 4.35
N ALA A 33 10.40 -6.18 4.50
CA ALA A 33 10.33 -7.17 3.44
C ALA A 33 9.53 -6.67 2.22
N TYR A 34 8.42 -5.96 2.42
CA TYR A 34 7.67 -5.37 1.30
C TYR A 34 8.44 -4.25 0.61
N ARG A 35 9.20 -3.43 1.35
CA ARG A 35 10.08 -2.41 0.79
C ARG A 35 11.17 -3.04 -0.07
N GLU A 36 11.75 -4.17 0.35
CA GLU A 36 12.66 -4.96 -0.49
C GLU A 36 11.96 -5.50 -1.75
N ALA A 37 10.73 -5.98 -1.65
CA ALA A 37 9.97 -6.41 -2.83
C ALA A 37 9.79 -5.24 -3.84
N LEU A 38 9.51 -4.04 -3.33
CA LEU A 38 9.29 -2.84 -4.13
C LEU A 38 10.59 -2.23 -4.65
N SER A 39 11.73 -2.39 -3.97
CA SER A 39 13.04 -1.95 -4.48
C SER A 39 13.45 -2.73 -5.73
N ARG A 40 13.06 -4.02 -5.81
CA ARG A 40 13.31 -4.85 -7.01
C ARG A 40 12.25 -4.67 -8.09
N TYR A 41 10.99 -4.46 -7.70
CA TYR A 41 9.90 -4.23 -8.65
C TYR A 41 8.94 -3.14 -8.15
N PRO A 42 9.18 -1.87 -8.51
CA PRO A 42 8.38 -0.73 -8.01
C PRO A 42 6.89 -0.76 -8.40
N ALA A 43 6.57 -1.44 -9.50
CA ALA A 43 5.21 -1.62 -10.00
C ALA A 43 4.49 -2.84 -9.38
N TYR A 44 5.04 -3.45 -8.33
CA TYR A 44 4.42 -4.63 -7.71
C TYR A 44 3.19 -4.28 -6.87
N VAL A 45 2.02 -4.20 -7.52
CA VAL A 45 0.73 -3.83 -6.91
C VAL A 45 0.46 -4.60 -5.61
N ARG A 46 0.70 -5.92 -5.58
CA ARG A 46 0.43 -6.75 -4.39
C ARG A 46 1.33 -6.38 -3.20
N ALA A 47 2.63 -6.17 -3.43
CA ALA A 47 3.54 -5.75 -2.36
C ALA A 47 3.21 -4.34 -1.86
N ARG A 48 2.82 -3.44 -2.77
CA ARG A 48 2.38 -2.08 -2.42
C ARG A 48 1.12 -2.09 -1.56
N PHE A 49 0.12 -2.89 -1.94
CA PHE A 49 -1.12 -3.06 -1.17
C PHE A 49 -0.85 -3.64 0.23
N ASN A 50 -0.03 -4.70 0.31
CA ASN A 50 0.31 -5.32 1.59
C ASN A 50 1.11 -4.38 2.49
N LEU A 51 2.00 -3.56 1.93
CA LEU A 51 2.70 -2.52 2.67
C LEU A 51 1.70 -1.51 3.26
N GLY A 52 0.68 -1.09 2.50
CA GLY A 52 -0.39 -0.24 3.00
C GLY A 52 -1.16 -0.85 4.19
N ILE A 53 -1.48 -2.16 4.13
CA ILE A 53 -2.09 -2.88 5.26
C ILE A 53 -1.17 -2.86 6.48
N SER A 54 0.12 -3.15 6.32
CA SER A 54 1.07 -3.13 7.43
C SER A 54 1.21 -1.72 8.03
N CYS A 55 1.20 -0.66 7.22
CA CYS A 55 1.16 0.72 7.72
C CYS A 55 -0.11 0.98 8.55
N MET A 56 -1.28 0.43 8.18
CA MET A 56 -2.49 0.55 9.01
C MET A 56 -2.33 -0.13 10.37
N HIS A 57 -1.73 -1.33 10.43
CA HIS A 57 -1.46 -2.04 11.67
C HIS A 57 -0.49 -1.28 12.59
N LEU A 58 0.43 -0.50 12.01
CA LEU A 58 1.36 0.37 12.74
C LEU A 58 0.81 1.77 13.03
N ALA A 59 -0.51 1.97 12.90
CA ALA A 59 -1.18 3.28 13.03
C ALA A 59 -0.65 4.40 12.11
N SER A 60 0.12 4.03 11.08
CA SER A 60 0.68 4.93 10.06
C SER A 60 -0.33 5.14 8.94
N HIS A 61 -1.52 5.66 9.29
CA HIS A 61 -2.69 5.70 8.41
C HIS A 61 -2.48 6.55 7.16
N ARG A 62 -1.74 7.67 7.26
CA ARG A 62 -1.42 8.52 6.10
C ARG A 62 -0.56 7.79 5.07
N GLU A 63 0.53 7.14 5.51
CA GLU A 63 1.40 6.33 4.64
C GLU A 63 0.62 5.16 4.01
N ALA A 64 -0.31 4.56 4.76
CA ALA A 64 -1.19 3.52 4.23
C ALA A 64 -2.03 4.03 3.04
N VAL A 65 -2.65 5.21 3.16
CA VAL A 65 -3.44 5.81 2.07
C VAL A 65 -2.56 6.10 0.86
N GLU A 66 -1.36 6.65 1.03
CA GLU A 66 -0.42 6.90 -0.07
C GLU A 66 -0.05 5.61 -0.83
N HIS A 67 0.18 4.51 -0.11
CA HIS A 67 0.43 3.21 -0.72
C HIS A 67 -0.78 2.64 -1.46
N PHE A 68 -2.00 2.82 -0.94
CA PHE A 68 -3.21 2.39 -1.62
C PHE A 68 -3.50 3.18 -2.89
N VAL A 69 -3.34 4.50 -2.87
CA VAL A 69 -3.44 5.36 -4.07
C VAL A 69 -2.48 4.87 -5.14
N MET A 70 -1.22 4.68 -4.77
CA MET A 70 -0.21 4.23 -5.72
C MET A 70 -0.43 2.79 -6.21
N ALA A 71 -0.98 1.90 -5.38
CA ALA A 71 -1.38 0.56 -5.82
C ALA A 71 -2.53 0.62 -6.83
N LEU A 72 -3.51 1.52 -6.64
CA LEU A 72 -4.58 1.78 -7.61
C LEU A 72 -4.04 2.37 -8.91
N GLU A 73 -3.05 3.26 -8.86
CA GLU A 73 -2.44 3.83 -10.06
C GLU A 73 -1.76 2.78 -10.95
N LEU A 74 -1.08 1.84 -10.30
CA LEU A 74 -0.32 0.76 -10.94
C LEU A 74 -1.21 -0.40 -11.44
N GLN A 75 -2.47 -0.50 -11.00
CA GLN A 75 -3.38 -1.53 -11.49
C GLN A 75 -3.64 -1.35 -13.00
N LYS A 76 -3.53 -2.45 -13.73
CA LYS A 76 -3.99 -2.55 -15.12
C LYS A 76 -5.49 -2.83 -15.12
N GLY A 77 -6.22 -2.20 -16.03
CA GLY A 77 -7.67 -2.38 -16.16
C GLY A 77 -8.48 -1.41 -15.32
N GLU A 78 -9.74 -1.78 -15.05
CA GLU A 78 -10.71 -0.91 -14.39
C GLU A 78 -10.43 -0.77 -12.89
N LYS A 79 -9.89 0.39 -12.50
CA LYS A 79 -9.56 0.71 -11.10
C LYS A 79 -10.80 0.90 -10.23
N GLN A 80 -11.94 1.21 -10.86
CA GLN A 80 -13.19 1.53 -10.19
C GLN A 80 -13.74 0.36 -9.36
N THR A 81 -13.52 -0.88 -9.80
CA THR A 81 -14.04 -2.08 -9.14
C THR A 81 -13.06 -2.69 -8.13
N SER A 82 -11.87 -2.10 -7.99
CA SER A 82 -10.82 -2.56 -7.09
C SER A 82 -11.27 -2.60 -5.63
N SER A 83 -11.00 -3.71 -4.95
CA SER A 83 -11.23 -3.85 -3.50
C SER A 83 -10.37 -2.90 -2.65
N ILE A 84 -9.29 -2.36 -3.21
CA ILE A 84 -8.39 -1.42 -2.52
C ILE A 84 -9.15 -0.18 -2.03
N TRP A 85 -10.20 0.27 -2.73
CA TRP A 85 -11.02 1.40 -2.31
C TRP A 85 -11.62 1.22 -0.90
N ASN A 86 -12.15 0.02 -0.62
CA ASN A 86 -12.78 -0.28 0.67
C ASN A 86 -11.75 -0.31 1.82
N THR A 87 -10.57 -0.88 1.55
CA THR A 87 -9.46 -0.89 2.50
C THR A 87 -8.92 0.52 2.73
N MET A 88 -8.72 1.30 1.67
CA MET A 88 -8.25 2.67 1.75
C MET A 88 -9.22 3.55 2.54
N ARG A 89 -10.54 3.39 2.32
CA ARG A 89 -11.57 4.06 3.13
C ARG A 89 -11.40 3.80 4.63
N SER A 90 -11.05 2.57 5.00
CA SER A 90 -10.78 2.21 6.41
C SER A 90 -9.51 2.83 6.98
N ALA A 91 -8.52 3.15 6.13
CA ALA A 91 -7.36 3.94 6.52
C ALA A 91 -7.70 5.43 6.66
N ILE A 92 -8.46 5.98 5.70
CA ILE A 92 -8.90 7.39 5.70
C ILE A 92 -9.71 7.71 6.96
N LEU A 93 -10.64 6.84 7.36
CA LEU A 93 -11.46 7.03 8.57
C LEU A 93 -10.66 7.02 9.88
N ARG A 94 -9.40 6.58 9.85
CA ARG A 94 -8.48 6.63 10.99
C ARG A 94 -7.51 7.81 10.95
N LEU A 95 -7.62 8.68 9.94
CA LEU A 95 -6.86 9.93 9.91
C LEU A 95 -7.42 10.91 10.96
N PRO A 96 -6.61 11.87 11.43
CA PRO A 96 -7.08 12.93 12.31
C PRO A 96 -8.28 13.67 11.72
N LEU A 97 -9.17 14.16 12.60
CA LEU A 97 -10.34 14.94 12.21
C LEU A 97 -9.93 16.13 11.33
N GLY A 98 -10.70 16.37 10.27
CA GLY A 98 -10.43 17.42 9.27
C GLY A 98 -9.49 17.00 8.14
N MET A 99 -8.58 16.03 8.34
CA MET A 99 -7.72 15.52 7.25
C MET A 99 -8.43 14.45 6.41
N GLY A 100 -9.24 13.60 7.04
CA GLY A 100 -9.88 12.47 6.36
C GLY A 100 -11.03 12.84 5.42
N ASP A 101 -11.77 13.93 5.69
CA ASP A 101 -13.06 14.18 5.05
C ASP A 101 -12.94 14.48 3.55
N ASP A 102 -12.00 15.35 3.17
CA ASP A 102 -11.76 15.70 1.77
C ASP A 102 -11.25 14.50 0.97
N ILE A 103 -10.35 13.73 1.57
CA ILE A 103 -9.80 12.51 0.98
C ILE A 103 -10.90 11.44 0.85
N LEU A 104 -11.80 11.36 1.83
CA LEU A 104 -12.94 10.43 1.82
C LEU A 104 -13.92 10.76 0.70
N ARG A 105 -14.32 12.03 0.57
CA ARG A 105 -15.20 12.47 -0.53
C ARG A 105 -14.57 12.19 -1.89
N ALA A 106 -13.27 12.43 -2.04
CA ALA A 106 -12.54 12.09 -3.25
C ALA A 106 -12.47 10.57 -3.48
N ALA A 107 -12.37 9.76 -2.42
CA ALA A 107 -12.34 8.31 -2.54
C ALA A 107 -13.72 7.72 -2.92
N ASP A 108 -14.81 8.37 -2.53
CA ASP A 108 -16.18 7.95 -2.87
C ASP A 108 -16.49 8.15 -4.37
N THR A 109 -15.81 9.10 -5.05
CA THR A 109 -15.87 9.20 -6.53
C THR A 109 -15.07 8.11 -7.23
N ARG A 110 -14.26 7.36 -6.46
CA ARG A 110 -13.33 6.33 -6.92
C ARG A 110 -12.41 6.79 -8.06
N ASP A 111 -12.09 8.09 -8.05
CA ASP A 111 -11.13 8.71 -8.94
C ASP A 111 -9.78 8.86 -8.23
N VAL A 112 -8.79 8.08 -8.67
CA VAL A 112 -7.46 8.05 -8.06
C VAL A 112 -6.77 9.42 -8.12
N LEU A 113 -7.01 10.20 -9.19
CA LEU A 113 -6.41 11.51 -9.34
C LEU A 113 -6.97 12.51 -8.32
N GLN A 114 -8.28 12.46 -8.06
CA GLN A 114 -8.90 13.33 -7.05
C GLN A 114 -8.38 13.02 -5.64
N VAL A 115 -8.19 11.74 -5.31
CA VAL A 115 -7.62 11.35 -4.01
C VAL A 115 -6.19 11.87 -3.84
N ARG A 116 -5.36 11.75 -4.89
CA ARG A 116 -3.99 12.27 -4.90
C ARG A 116 -3.97 13.78 -4.66
N GLN A 117 -4.80 14.53 -5.38
CA GLN A 117 -4.90 15.98 -5.20
C GLN A 117 -5.39 16.36 -3.79
N ALA A 118 -6.32 15.60 -3.23
CA ALA A 118 -6.78 15.81 -1.85
C ALA A 118 -5.62 15.58 -0.85
N LEU A 119 -4.84 14.51 -0.99
CA LEU A 119 -3.68 14.24 -0.13
C LEU A 119 -2.63 15.36 -0.15
N GLU A 120 -2.35 15.91 -1.33
CA GLU A 120 -1.37 16.99 -1.51
C GLU A 120 -1.80 18.27 -0.79
N ARG A 121 -3.10 18.61 -0.83
CA ARG A 121 -3.66 19.80 -0.15
C ARG A 121 -3.62 19.74 1.37
N VAL A 122 -3.71 18.54 1.96
CA VAL A 122 -3.62 18.41 3.43
C VAL A 122 -2.17 18.28 3.91
N SER A 123 -1.20 18.30 3.00
CA SER A 123 0.23 18.25 3.31
C SER A 123 0.90 19.63 3.27
N SER A 124 0.17 20.65 2.83
CA SER A 124 0.56 22.07 2.77
C SER A 124 -0.08 22.87 3.89
#